data_AF-A0A949H7M3-F1
#
_entry.id   AF-A0A949H7M3-F1
#
_cell.length_a   1.000
_cell.length_b   1.000
_cell.length_c   1.000
_cell.angle_alpha   90.00
_cell.angle_beta   90.00
_cell.angle_gamma   90.00
#
_symmetry.space_group_name_H-M   'P 1'
#
loop_
_entity.id
_entity.type
_entity.pdbx_description
1 polymer ?
#
loop_
_entity_poly.entity_id
_entity_poly.type
_entity_poly.pdbx_seq_one_letter_code
_entity_poly.pdbx_strand_id
1 'polypeptide(L)'
;MTTRHMLIIALTVAGWLTACGGAEPTAAPAEALAPTATREASPDAGEALPTAAPVDPASAAVSTEGYTFIALDGTSDQFVAFPTGMLDAVDARHDLTIQQRTDGGYAEVARMTLPNTRYLDPESVRQVAIAPDGLWLAIASRGDAELECFDLVTFDGSVLATAFSTCSDTPGQVQLQDLDLDGTTELIIDRTDHFAWCERCGVVAWDLRVMYWDGTALREVALTPAEGDSAAVMRTNAALERAQAGQWIDTLAIIAGDAPDPAPTPDPAVDWLFTSLRLTAERRAEQAQSGAYPLLDRVFFGDYAGAIDVMRPYVPLQLIDWAGPLFLQTPFLDDPARVAAAVLEQTERTLAAQPDDAAALFLRGWARLINDSGDQAGIDDITRAAELVPDDALYAAMRDTLPLP
;
A
#
# COMPACT_ATOMS: atom_id res chain seq x y z
N MET A 1 -27.11 -61.75 36.31
CA MET A 1 -27.89 -60.79 37.12
C MET A 1 -26.92 -60.06 38.03
N THR A 2 -26.40 -58.94 37.57
CA THR A 2 -25.46 -58.08 38.29
C THR A 2 -25.70 -56.66 37.80
N THR A 3 -26.47 -55.90 38.58
CA THR A 3 -26.92 -54.54 38.26
C THR A 3 -25.89 -53.55 38.80
N ARG A 4 -25.10 -52.92 37.92
CA ARG A 4 -24.27 -51.75 38.27
C ARG A 4 -25.07 -50.49 37.95
N HIS A 5 -25.33 -49.69 38.98
CA HIS A 5 -25.90 -48.35 38.85
C HIS A 5 -24.80 -47.41 38.32
N MET A 6 -25.11 -46.72 37.22
CA MET A 6 -24.27 -45.70 36.61
C MET A 6 -24.83 -44.34 37.04
N LEU A 7 -24.05 -43.61 37.85
CA LEU A 7 -24.35 -42.27 38.33
C LEU A 7 -23.96 -41.28 37.22
N ILE A 8 -24.95 -40.60 36.63
CA ILE A 8 -24.75 -39.51 35.66
C ILE A 8 -24.52 -38.23 36.47
N ILE A 9 -23.33 -37.66 36.39
CA ILE A 9 -23.03 -36.30 36.87
C ILE A 9 -23.23 -35.36 35.68
N ALA A 10 -24.32 -34.61 35.71
CA ALA A 10 -24.54 -33.46 34.84
C ALA A 10 -23.76 -32.27 35.40
N LEU A 11 -22.71 -31.84 34.69
CA LEU A 11 -22.01 -30.59 34.96
C LEU A 11 -22.60 -29.50 34.05
N THR A 12 -23.46 -28.67 34.64
CA THR A 12 -23.85 -27.37 34.10
C THR A 12 -22.69 -26.40 34.24
N VAL A 13 -22.07 -26.01 33.12
CA VAL A 13 -21.17 -24.85 33.04
C VAL A 13 -22.02 -23.66 32.61
N ALA A 14 -22.28 -22.76 33.56
CA ALA A 14 -22.94 -21.49 33.36
C ALA A 14 -21.99 -20.35 33.78
N GLY A 15 -21.87 -19.33 32.92
CA GLY A 15 -21.01 -18.15 33.08
C GLY A 15 -19.57 -18.48 32.68
N TRP A 16 -18.90 -17.75 31.78
CA TRP A 16 -18.84 -16.31 31.59
C TRP A 16 -18.67 -16.00 30.10
N LEU A 17 -19.63 -15.28 29.51
CA LEU A 17 -19.45 -14.57 28.23
C LEU A 17 -19.48 -13.09 28.57
N THR A 18 -18.29 -12.51 28.73
CA THR A 18 -18.10 -11.07 28.79
C THR A 18 -18.43 -10.52 27.41
N ALA A 19 -19.41 -9.62 27.35
CA ALA A 19 -19.77 -8.90 26.14
C ALA A 19 -18.57 -8.05 25.66
N CYS A 20 -17.97 -8.42 24.53
CA CYS A 20 -17.26 -7.46 23.70
C CYS A 20 -18.32 -6.65 22.97
N GLY A 21 -18.53 -5.40 23.40
CA GLY A 21 -19.34 -4.45 22.68
C GLY A 21 -18.74 -4.21 21.30
N GLY A 22 -19.53 -4.44 20.25
CA GLY A 22 -19.22 -3.95 18.91
C GLY A 22 -19.23 -2.42 18.95
N ALA A 23 -18.04 -1.83 18.78
CA ALA A 23 -17.93 -0.47 18.33
C ALA A 23 -18.12 -0.50 16.81
N GLU A 24 -19.18 0.13 16.32
CA GLU A 24 -19.29 0.50 14.91
C GLU A 24 -18.07 1.38 14.55
N PRO A 25 -17.40 1.14 13.41
CA PRO A 25 -16.39 2.05 12.91
C PRO A 25 -17.09 3.33 12.46
N THR A 26 -17.07 4.36 13.33
CA THR A 26 -17.38 5.72 12.91
C THR A 26 -16.29 6.17 11.95
N ALA A 27 -16.56 6.07 10.65
CA ALA A 27 -15.76 6.74 9.63
C ALA A 27 -15.89 8.26 9.88
N ALA A 28 -14.86 8.85 10.48
CA ALA A 28 -14.71 10.29 10.50
C ALA A 28 -14.48 10.77 9.06
N PRO A 29 -15.13 11.86 8.61
CA PRO A 29 -14.84 12.43 7.30
C PRO A 29 -13.36 12.83 7.22
N ALA A 30 -12.74 12.58 6.07
CA ALA A 30 -11.40 13.04 5.76
C ALA A 30 -11.37 14.57 5.84
N GLU A 31 -10.89 15.10 6.97
CA GLU A 31 -10.68 16.52 7.18
C GLU A 31 -9.49 16.93 6.30
N ALA A 32 -9.69 17.94 5.44
CA ALA A 32 -8.61 18.55 4.71
C ALA A 32 -7.50 18.93 5.70
N LEU A 33 -6.29 18.39 5.51
CA LEU A 33 -5.12 18.77 6.32
C LEU A 33 -4.82 20.25 6.08
N ALA A 34 -5.40 21.13 6.90
CA ALA A 34 -4.94 22.49 7.00
C ALA A 34 -3.55 22.45 7.67
N PRO A 35 -2.55 23.19 7.15
CA PRO A 35 -1.22 23.21 7.74
C PRO A 35 -1.31 23.72 9.18
N THR A 36 -1.22 22.81 10.15
CA THR A 36 -1.20 23.15 11.56
C THR A 36 0.22 23.56 11.92
N ALA A 37 0.60 24.79 11.56
CA ALA A 37 1.83 25.40 12.00
C ALA A 37 1.59 26.08 13.35
N THR A 38 1.88 25.39 14.45
CA THR A 38 2.47 26.05 15.63
C THR A 38 3.17 25.05 16.52
N ARG A 39 4.51 25.01 16.46
CA ARG A 39 5.33 24.50 17.56
C ARG A 39 6.52 25.43 17.78
N GLU A 40 6.75 25.73 19.05
CA GLU A 40 7.78 26.61 19.58
C GLU A 40 9.18 26.22 19.08
N ALA A 41 9.95 27.24 18.69
CA ALA A 41 11.36 27.11 18.38
C ALA A 41 12.11 26.56 19.60
N SER A 42 12.75 25.40 19.44
CA SER A 42 13.71 24.88 20.41
C SER A 42 15.01 25.69 20.29
N PRO A 43 15.48 26.38 21.34
CA PRO A 43 16.75 27.08 21.31
C PRO A 43 17.81 26.19 21.95
N ASP A 44 18.46 25.33 21.17
CA ASP A 44 19.86 24.93 21.41
C ASP A 44 20.32 23.86 20.41
N ALA A 45 21.34 24.25 19.64
CA ALA A 45 22.29 23.47 18.82
C ALA A 45 22.53 24.12 17.43
N GLY A 46 22.62 25.45 17.36
CA GLY A 46 23.10 26.14 16.17
C GLY A 46 24.63 26.16 16.16
N GLU A 47 25.26 25.05 15.78
CA GLU A 47 26.61 25.16 15.24
C GLU A 47 26.47 25.93 13.92
N ALA A 48 26.98 27.18 13.90
CA ALA A 48 26.92 27.99 12.70
C ALA A 48 27.55 27.19 11.56
N LEU A 49 26.88 27.17 10.40
CA LEU A 49 27.41 26.54 9.18
C LEU A 49 28.90 26.91 9.09
N PRO A 50 29.80 25.93 8.88
CA PRO A 50 31.21 26.27 8.68
C PRO A 50 31.24 27.35 7.62
N THR A 51 31.99 28.43 7.88
CA THR A 51 32.32 29.45 6.87
C THR A 51 33.19 28.79 5.81
N ALA A 52 32.60 27.89 5.04
CA ALA A 52 33.18 27.32 3.85
C ALA A 52 33.38 28.48 2.88
N ALA A 53 34.52 28.46 2.19
CA ALA A 53 34.75 29.40 1.10
C ALA A 53 33.56 29.35 0.14
N PRO A 54 33.13 30.49 -0.43
CA PRO A 54 31.97 30.54 -1.30
C PRO A 54 32.19 29.57 -2.47
N VAL A 55 31.51 28.44 -2.40
CA VAL A 55 31.30 27.57 -3.55
C VAL A 55 30.38 28.34 -4.47
N ASP A 56 30.71 28.44 -5.75
CA ASP A 56 29.82 28.99 -6.77
C ASP A 56 28.95 27.85 -7.30
N PRO A 57 27.68 27.70 -6.84
CA PRO A 57 26.85 26.54 -7.15
C PRO A 57 26.19 26.63 -8.53
N ALA A 58 26.70 27.47 -9.43
CA ALA A 58 26.01 27.94 -10.64
C ALA A 58 25.57 26.88 -11.67
N SER A 59 25.74 25.56 -11.42
CA SER A 59 25.10 24.55 -12.30
C SER A 59 24.98 23.12 -11.74
N ALA A 60 25.32 22.82 -10.47
CA ALA A 60 25.21 21.45 -9.97
C ALA A 60 25.11 21.39 -8.43
N ALA A 61 24.56 20.29 -7.93
CA ALA A 61 24.69 19.94 -6.52
C ALA A 61 26.17 19.88 -6.15
N VAL A 62 26.60 20.69 -5.19
CA VAL A 62 27.98 20.64 -4.67
C VAL A 62 27.94 20.08 -3.26
N SER A 63 28.66 18.98 -3.06
CA SER A 63 28.89 18.41 -1.73
C SER A 63 30.28 18.84 -1.23
N THR A 64 30.32 19.43 -0.05
CA THR A 64 31.55 19.81 0.66
C THR A 64 31.47 19.27 2.08
N GLU A 65 32.50 18.56 2.56
CA GLU A 65 32.66 18.03 3.93
C GLU A 65 31.39 18.06 4.80
N GLY A 66 30.48 17.12 4.57
CA GLY A 66 29.28 16.92 5.39
C GLY A 66 28.07 17.80 5.05
N TYR A 67 28.11 18.62 4.00
CA TYR A 67 26.98 19.42 3.53
C TYR A 67 26.78 19.28 2.02
N THR A 68 25.53 19.38 1.58
CA THR A 68 25.14 19.48 0.16
C THR A 68 24.35 20.76 -0.08
N PHE A 69 24.65 21.40 -1.21
CA PHE A 69 23.99 22.62 -1.68
C PHE A 69 23.34 22.37 -3.04
N ILE A 70 22.07 22.69 -3.20
CA ILE A 70 21.32 22.53 -4.45
C ILE A 70 20.72 23.89 -4.85
N ALA A 71 21.07 24.38 -6.04
CA ALA A 71 20.47 25.59 -6.59
C ALA A 71 18.97 25.39 -6.83
N LEU A 72 18.18 26.41 -6.50
CA LEU A 72 16.73 26.35 -6.63
C LEU A 72 16.28 26.91 -7.98
N ASP A 73 15.52 26.13 -8.74
CA ASP A 73 14.96 26.53 -10.01
C ASP A 73 14.01 27.73 -9.84
N GLY A 74 14.00 28.60 -10.86
CA GLY A 74 13.21 29.84 -10.83
C GLY A 74 13.87 30.99 -10.04
N THR A 75 15.01 30.74 -9.39
CA THR A 75 15.79 31.75 -8.67
C THR A 75 17.22 31.84 -9.23
N SER A 76 17.87 33.00 -9.06
CA SER A 76 19.27 33.18 -9.50
C SER A 76 20.26 33.26 -8.34
N ASP A 77 19.74 33.24 -7.12
CA ASP A 77 20.43 33.60 -5.90
C ASP A 77 20.04 32.75 -4.70
N GLN A 78 19.11 31.79 -4.83
CA GLN A 78 18.73 30.90 -3.74
C GLN A 78 19.18 29.45 -3.95
N PHE A 79 19.48 28.79 -2.85
CA PHE A 79 19.84 27.38 -2.81
C PHE A 79 19.35 26.75 -1.51
N VAL A 80 19.05 25.45 -1.56
CA VAL A 80 18.83 24.65 -0.36
C VAL A 80 20.17 24.08 0.11
N ALA A 81 20.41 24.13 1.41
CA ALA A 81 21.59 23.57 2.06
C ALA A 81 21.17 22.64 3.20
N PHE A 82 21.78 21.46 3.27
CA PHE A 82 21.51 20.44 4.28
C PHE A 82 22.77 19.65 4.62
N PRO A 83 22.93 19.17 5.87
CA PRO A 83 23.99 18.24 6.21
C PRO A 83 23.73 16.88 5.56
N THR A 84 24.78 16.14 5.27
CA THR A 84 24.73 14.76 4.76
C THR A 84 25.51 13.82 5.67
N GLY A 85 25.10 12.57 5.71
CA GLY A 85 25.66 11.53 6.55
C GLY A 85 24.71 11.12 7.67
N MET A 86 25.23 10.28 8.58
CA MET A 86 24.50 9.84 9.76
C MET A 86 24.77 10.81 10.91
N LEU A 87 23.74 11.13 11.70
CA LEU A 87 23.91 11.92 12.92
C LEU A 87 24.23 11.02 14.12
N ASP A 88 25.25 11.39 14.90
CA ASP A 88 25.76 10.57 16.01
C ASP A 88 24.79 10.50 17.20
N ALA A 89 24.10 11.59 17.52
CA ALA A 89 23.19 11.65 18.66
C ALA A 89 21.81 11.10 18.28
N VAL A 90 21.22 10.27 19.15
CA VAL A 90 19.93 9.60 18.88
C VAL A 90 18.78 10.58 18.60
N ASP A 91 18.83 11.72 19.27
CA ASP A 91 17.81 12.77 19.14
C ASP A 91 18.18 13.85 18.11
N ALA A 92 19.37 13.76 17.50
CA ALA A 92 19.75 14.69 16.45
C ALA A 92 18.94 14.45 15.17
N ARG A 93 18.61 15.54 14.49
CA ARG A 93 17.84 15.60 13.25
C ARG A 93 18.54 16.51 12.27
N HIS A 94 18.34 16.27 10.98
CA HIS A 94 18.91 17.13 9.95
C HIS A 94 18.11 18.43 9.86
N ASP A 95 18.83 19.54 9.71
CA ASP A 95 18.26 20.83 9.35
C ASP A 95 18.32 21.01 7.83
N LEU A 96 17.21 21.45 7.25
CA LEU A 96 17.10 21.96 5.90
C LEU A 96 17.07 23.47 5.95
N THR A 97 17.92 24.15 5.18
CA THR A 97 17.94 25.62 5.13
C THR A 97 17.81 26.13 3.70
N ILE A 98 17.06 27.21 3.51
CA ILE A 98 17.13 28.02 2.30
C ILE A 98 18.10 29.16 2.55
N GLN A 99 19.06 29.33 1.66
CA GLN A 99 20.08 30.36 1.73
C GLN A 99 19.96 31.28 0.51
N GLN A 100 20.21 32.56 0.69
CA GLN A 100 20.23 33.56 -0.37
C GLN A 100 21.62 34.17 -0.51
N ARG A 101 22.08 34.30 -1.75
CA ARG A 101 23.31 35.02 -2.09
C ARG A 101 23.08 36.51 -1.96
N THR A 102 23.98 37.16 -1.23
CA THR A 102 24.04 38.61 -1.00
C THR A 102 25.42 39.12 -1.39
N ASP A 103 25.59 40.45 -1.45
CA ASP A 103 26.91 41.07 -1.69
C ASP A 103 27.96 40.69 -0.62
N GLY A 104 27.51 40.29 0.57
CA GLY A 104 28.35 39.92 1.71
C GLY A 104 28.60 38.42 1.87
N GLY A 105 28.12 37.58 0.94
CA GLY A 105 28.17 36.12 1.07
C GLY A 105 26.76 35.52 1.07
N TYR A 106 26.51 34.57 1.97
CA TYR A 106 25.23 33.85 2.04
C TYR A 106 24.47 34.19 3.33
N ALA A 107 23.17 34.38 3.22
CA ALA A 107 22.28 34.64 4.34
C ALA A 107 21.17 33.59 4.39
N GLU A 108 20.91 33.05 5.58
CA GLU A 108 19.80 32.12 5.80
C GLU A 108 18.46 32.87 5.67
N VAL A 109 17.59 32.35 4.81
CA VAL A 109 16.23 32.86 4.59
C VAL A 109 15.22 32.08 5.43
N ALA A 110 15.36 30.75 5.43
CA ALA A 110 14.47 29.86 6.15
C ALA A 110 15.22 28.62 6.64
N ARG A 111 14.71 28.01 7.71
CA ARG A 111 15.21 26.77 8.29
C ARG A 111 14.06 25.91 8.75
N MET A 112 14.21 24.60 8.58
CA MET A 112 13.33 23.60 9.13
C MET A 112 14.14 22.39 9.60
N THR A 113 13.86 21.92 10.83
CA THR A 113 14.37 20.64 11.31
C THR A 113 13.45 19.53 10.82
N LEU A 114 14.01 18.52 10.16
CA LEU A 114 13.24 17.42 9.58
C LEU A 114 12.90 16.37 10.65
N PRO A 115 11.62 16.00 10.84
CA PRO A 115 11.16 15.29 12.04
C PRO A 115 11.73 13.87 12.19
N ASN A 116 11.92 13.16 11.06
CA ASN A 116 12.21 11.73 11.04
C ASN A 116 13.55 11.38 10.38
N THR A 117 14.50 12.32 10.36
CA THR A 117 15.75 12.18 9.61
C THR A 117 16.94 11.83 10.49
N ARG A 118 17.61 10.72 10.18
CA ARG A 118 18.84 10.28 10.83
C ARG A 118 20.00 10.19 9.84
N TYR A 119 19.66 9.97 8.57
CA TYR A 119 20.60 9.96 7.46
C TYR A 119 20.02 10.68 6.25
N LEU A 120 20.85 11.54 5.65
CA LEU A 120 20.66 12.11 4.31
C LEU A 120 21.92 11.85 3.48
N ASP A 121 21.75 11.44 2.23
CA ASP A 121 22.80 11.44 1.23
C ASP A 121 22.68 12.68 0.33
N PRO A 122 23.65 12.98 -0.55
CA PRO A 122 23.59 14.14 -1.42
C PRO A 122 22.41 14.17 -2.42
N GLU A 123 21.77 13.02 -2.69
CA GLU A 123 20.62 12.87 -3.59
C GLU A 123 19.28 12.84 -2.84
N SER A 124 19.31 12.82 -1.50
CA SER A 124 18.12 12.77 -0.64
C SER A 124 17.16 13.92 -0.84
N VAL A 125 17.64 15.12 -1.21
CA VAL A 125 16.80 16.31 -1.41
C VAL A 125 16.73 16.64 -2.89
N ARG A 126 15.53 16.83 -3.42
CA ARG A 126 15.31 17.29 -4.80
C ARG A 126 14.16 18.29 -4.88
N GLN A 127 14.29 19.27 -5.77
CA GLN A 127 13.16 20.14 -6.12
C GLN A 127 12.20 19.38 -7.03
N VAL A 128 10.89 19.54 -6.79
CA VAL A 128 9.80 18.87 -7.50
C VAL A 128 8.70 19.85 -7.85
N ALA A 129 7.90 19.54 -8.87
CA ALA A 129 6.83 20.41 -9.36
C ALA A 129 5.46 19.94 -8.83
N ILE A 130 5.12 20.20 -7.57
CA ILE A 130 3.81 19.79 -7.01
C ILE A 130 2.71 20.82 -7.28
N ALA A 131 3.08 22.10 -7.37
CA ALA A 131 2.16 23.18 -7.69
C ALA A 131 2.92 24.26 -8.47
N PRO A 132 2.25 25.00 -9.39
CA PRO A 132 2.92 25.94 -10.29
C PRO A 132 3.54 27.16 -9.57
N ASP A 133 2.97 27.57 -8.43
CA ASP A 133 3.33 28.83 -7.77
C ASP A 133 4.22 28.64 -6.53
N GLY A 134 4.73 27.43 -6.29
CA GLY A 134 5.46 27.09 -5.07
C GLY A 134 6.80 26.41 -5.33
N LEU A 135 7.72 26.58 -4.40
CA LEU A 135 8.94 25.79 -4.35
C LEU A 135 8.70 24.58 -3.46
N TRP A 136 8.87 23.39 -4.03
CA TRP A 136 8.64 22.13 -3.33
C TRP A 136 9.89 21.28 -3.33
N LEU A 137 10.18 20.69 -2.17
CA LEU A 137 11.34 19.84 -1.94
C LEU A 137 10.84 18.47 -1.50
N ALA A 138 11.16 17.44 -2.27
CA ALA A 138 10.97 16.06 -1.87
C ALA A 138 12.25 15.54 -1.22
N ILE A 139 12.10 14.92 -0.06
CA ILE A 139 13.19 14.53 0.82
C ILE A 139 13.04 13.05 1.14
N ALA A 140 13.89 12.22 0.54
CA ALA A 140 14.02 10.81 0.88
C ALA A 140 15.15 10.63 1.88
N SER A 141 14.83 10.15 3.07
CA SER A 141 15.74 10.05 4.19
C SER A 141 15.65 8.67 4.84
N ARG A 142 16.60 8.35 5.73
CA ARG A 142 16.46 7.19 6.62
C ARG A 142 16.26 7.65 8.06
N GLY A 143 15.27 7.05 8.70
CA GLY A 143 14.93 7.24 10.10
C GLY A 143 15.68 6.28 11.02
N ASP A 144 15.10 6.03 12.19
CA ASP A 144 15.58 4.99 13.10
C ASP A 144 15.22 3.59 12.58
N ALA A 145 15.97 2.57 13.00
CA ALA A 145 15.63 1.15 12.80
C ALA A 145 15.35 0.74 11.33
N GLU A 146 16.16 1.22 10.39
CA GLU A 146 16.06 0.90 8.94
C GLU A 146 14.81 1.47 8.25
N LEU A 147 14.04 2.34 8.89
CA LEU A 147 12.92 3.02 8.25
C LEU A 147 13.42 3.97 7.14
N GLU A 148 12.78 3.91 5.99
CA GLU A 148 12.85 4.96 4.98
C GLU A 148 11.71 5.96 5.22
N CYS A 149 12.07 7.24 5.26
CA CYS A 149 11.14 8.33 5.50
C CYS A 149 11.12 9.27 4.30
N PHE A 150 9.92 9.74 3.97
CA PHE A 150 9.69 10.70 2.92
C PHE A 150 9.02 11.94 3.50
N ASP A 151 9.64 13.10 3.30
CA ASP A 151 9.06 14.40 3.61
C ASP A 151 8.88 15.22 2.31
N LEU A 152 7.69 15.80 2.13
CA LEU A 152 7.44 16.83 1.14
C LEU A 152 7.34 18.18 1.85
N VAL A 153 8.22 19.10 1.49
CA VAL A 153 8.34 20.42 2.12
C VAL A 153 8.04 21.50 1.08
N THR A 154 7.23 22.49 1.47
CA THR A 154 6.96 23.69 0.67
C THR A 154 7.72 24.88 1.23
N PHE A 155 8.10 25.80 0.35
CA PHE A 155 8.69 27.09 0.70
C PHE A 155 7.88 28.24 0.06
N ASP A 156 7.38 29.15 0.89
CA ASP A 156 6.53 30.29 0.45
C ASP A 156 7.32 31.57 0.14
N GLY A 157 8.65 31.49 0.13
CA GLY A 157 9.56 32.63 0.04
C GLY A 157 10.09 33.11 1.39
N SER A 158 9.53 32.65 2.51
CA SER A 158 9.95 33.02 3.86
C SER A 158 9.98 31.87 4.87
N VAL A 159 9.10 30.87 4.72
CA VAL A 159 8.94 29.77 5.66
C VAL A 159 9.00 28.44 4.93
N LEU A 160 9.71 27.48 5.51
CA LEU A 160 9.64 26.07 5.14
C LEU A 160 8.55 25.38 5.98
N ALA A 161 7.69 24.60 5.35
CA ALA A 161 6.63 23.86 6.02
C ALA A 161 6.48 22.44 5.45
N THR A 162 6.27 21.45 6.32
CA THR A 162 5.88 20.09 5.90
C THR A 162 4.49 20.12 5.28
N ALA A 163 4.39 19.68 4.03
CA ALA A 163 3.12 19.45 3.36
C ALA A 163 2.68 17.98 3.47
N PHE A 164 3.63 17.04 3.46
CA PHE A 164 3.36 15.61 3.64
C PHE A 164 4.58 14.93 4.29
N SER A 165 4.34 13.91 5.12
CA SER A 165 5.41 13.13 5.77
C SER A 165 4.93 11.71 6.01
N THR A 166 5.76 10.72 5.69
CA THR A 166 5.52 9.31 5.96
C THR A 166 6.84 8.60 6.25
N CYS A 167 6.78 7.50 6.99
CA CYS A 167 7.89 6.58 7.15
C CYS A 167 7.39 5.15 6.99
N SER A 168 8.22 4.30 6.42
CA SER A 168 7.96 2.87 6.29
C SER A 168 9.26 2.09 6.35
N ASP A 169 9.12 0.87 6.82
CA ASP A 169 10.12 -0.20 6.73
C ASP A 169 10.28 -0.75 5.30
N THR A 170 9.46 -0.29 4.36
CA THR A 170 9.50 -0.69 2.95
C THR A 170 10.29 0.33 2.14
N PRO A 171 11.36 -0.10 1.45
CA PRO A 171 12.11 0.80 0.60
C PRO A 171 11.29 1.37 -0.54
N GLY A 172 11.49 2.66 -0.84
CA GLY A 172 10.82 3.32 -1.96
C GLY A 172 9.31 3.51 -1.76
N GLN A 173 8.86 3.68 -0.50
CA GLN A 173 7.45 3.86 -0.15
C GLN A 173 6.76 4.96 -0.96
N VAL A 174 7.45 6.04 -1.29
CA VAL A 174 6.89 7.13 -2.09
C VAL A 174 7.63 7.24 -3.41
N GLN A 175 6.87 7.12 -4.50
CA GLN A 175 7.34 7.42 -5.85
C GLN A 175 6.77 8.75 -6.29
N LEU A 176 7.55 9.49 -7.08
CA LEU A 176 7.14 10.77 -7.63
C LEU A 176 7.06 10.63 -9.14
N GLN A 177 5.89 10.88 -9.68
CA GLN A 177 5.61 10.71 -11.11
C GLN A 177 4.54 11.71 -11.53
N ASP A 178 4.73 12.31 -12.70
CA ASP A 178 3.70 13.05 -13.43
C ASP A 178 2.81 12.02 -14.15
N LEU A 179 1.64 11.75 -13.58
CA LEU A 179 0.74 10.68 -13.99
C LEU A 179 -0.21 11.10 -15.12
N ASP A 180 -0.54 12.38 -15.23
CA ASP A 180 -1.46 12.93 -16.24
C ASP A 180 -0.75 13.78 -17.31
N LEU A 181 0.57 13.93 -17.21
CA LEU A 181 1.45 14.64 -18.14
C LEU A 181 1.20 16.14 -18.20
N ASP A 182 0.69 16.74 -17.12
CA ASP A 182 0.44 18.18 -17.03
C ASP A 182 1.67 18.99 -16.55
N GLY A 183 2.76 18.30 -16.19
CA GLY A 183 3.99 18.88 -15.65
C GLY A 183 4.00 19.00 -14.13
N THR A 184 2.90 18.65 -13.46
CA THR A 184 2.77 18.49 -12.02
C THR A 184 3.15 17.06 -11.65
N THR A 185 3.77 16.90 -10.49
CA THR A 185 4.17 15.60 -9.96
C THR A 185 3.20 15.13 -8.89
N GLU A 186 2.71 13.92 -9.04
CA GLU A 186 1.93 13.20 -8.03
C GLU A 186 2.82 12.35 -7.14
N LEU A 187 2.31 12.05 -5.95
CA LEU A 187 2.92 11.08 -5.04
C LEU A 187 2.16 9.75 -5.17
N ILE A 188 2.87 8.69 -5.52
CA ILE A 188 2.38 7.32 -5.43
C ILE A 188 2.92 6.75 -4.11
N ILE A 189 2.03 6.54 -3.15
CA ILE A 189 2.35 6.00 -1.83
C ILE A 189 2.06 4.51 -1.82
N ASP A 190 3.10 3.72 -1.58
CA ASP A 190 2.99 2.30 -1.28
C ASP A 190 2.58 2.10 0.19
N ARG A 191 1.35 1.64 0.39
CA ARG A 191 0.80 1.25 1.70
C ARG A 191 0.72 -0.26 1.88
N THR A 192 1.36 -1.01 0.97
CA THR A 192 1.40 -2.46 1.03
C THR A 192 2.00 -2.91 2.36
N ASP A 193 1.30 -3.79 3.07
CA ASP A 193 1.84 -4.41 4.27
C ASP A 193 2.79 -5.55 3.86
N HIS A 194 4.08 -5.22 3.74
CA HIS A 194 5.13 -6.17 3.40
C HIS A 194 5.39 -7.17 4.55
N PHE A 195 5.00 -6.84 5.78
CA PHE A 195 5.16 -7.70 6.97
C PHE A 195 3.98 -8.64 7.18
N ALA A 196 2.81 -8.32 6.62
CA ALA A 196 1.62 -9.17 6.63
C ALA A 196 1.78 -10.50 5.89
N TRP A 197 2.89 -10.74 5.20
CA TRP A 197 3.14 -12.01 4.52
C TRP A 197 4.54 -12.53 4.79
N CYS A 198 5.54 -11.86 4.25
CA CYS A 198 6.94 -11.98 4.61
C CYS A 198 7.72 -10.99 3.72
N GLU A 199 8.40 -10.04 4.36
CA GLU A 199 9.12 -8.95 3.69
C GLU A 199 10.09 -9.46 2.61
N ARG A 200 10.81 -10.55 2.89
CA ARG A 200 11.83 -11.12 1.98
C ARG A 200 11.27 -12.09 0.95
N CYS A 201 9.99 -12.36 1.02
CA CYS A 201 9.37 -13.46 0.31
C CYS A 201 8.67 -13.02 -0.97
N GLY A 202 8.50 -11.72 -1.18
CA GLY A 202 7.94 -11.17 -2.41
C GLY A 202 6.46 -11.48 -2.63
N VAL A 203 5.75 -11.93 -1.59
CA VAL A 203 4.31 -12.16 -1.61
C VAL A 203 3.66 -11.01 -0.89
N VAL A 204 2.96 -10.17 -1.63
CA VAL A 204 2.41 -8.91 -1.12
C VAL A 204 1.01 -8.69 -1.66
N ALA A 205 0.17 -7.95 -0.93
CA ALA A 205 -1.13 -7.51 -1.42
C ALA A 205 -1.05 -6.01 -1.71
N TRP A 206 -0.64 -5.65 -2.94
CA TRP A 206 -0.34 -4.26 -3.29
C TRP A 206 -1.47 -3.28 -2.92
N ASP A 207 -1.14 -2.24 -2.18
CA ASP A 207 -2.07 -1.18 -1.77
C ASP A 207 -1.45 0.18 -2.09
N LEU A 208 -1.68 0.68 -3.30
CA LEU A 208 -1.16 1.97 -3.73
C LEU A 208 -2.18 3.08 -3.45
N ARG A 209 -1.70 4.24 -3.03
CA ARG A 209 -2.48 5.50 -2.94
C ARG A 209 -1.83 6.55 -3.80
N VAL A 210 -2.65 7.42 -4.38
CA VAL A 210 -2.19 8.57 -5.14
C VAL A 210 -2.51 9.81 -4.34
N MET A 211 -1.55 10.72 -4.21
CA MET A 211 -1.78 12.09 -3.81
C MET A 211 -1.58 13.00 -5.01
N TYR A 212 -2.52 13.92 -5.22
CA TYR A 212 -2.48 14.89 -6.32
C TYR A 212 -2.72 16.31 -5.79
N TRP A 213 -2.31 17.31 -6.55
CA TRP A 213 -2.60 18.70 -6.24
C TRP A 213 -3.96 19.13 -6.82
N ASP A 214 -4.90 19.56 -5.99
CA ASP A 214 -6.25 19.96 -6.43
C ASP A 214 -6.36 21.44 -6.88
N GLY A 215 -5.21 22.12 -6.99
CA GLY A 215 -5.14 23.58 -7.19
C GLY A 215 -4.99 24.37 -5.89
N THR A 216 -5.30 23.78 -4.74
CA THR A 216 -5.26 24.43 -3.43
C THR A 216 -4.51 23.67 -2.36
N ALA A 217 -4.55 22.34 -2.39
CA ALA A 217 -3.92 21.47 -1.42
C ALA A 217 -3.55 20.13 -2.07
N LEU A 218 -2.60 19.43 -1.43
CA LEU A 218 -2.32 18.04 -1.75
C LEU A 218 -3.46 17.15 -1.19
N ARG A 219 -4.03 16.29 -2.02
CA ARG A 219 -5.19 15.44 -1.70
C ARG A 219 -4.90 13.99 -2.00
N GLU A 220 -5.23 13.10 -1.06
CA GLU A 220 -5.30 11.66 -1.34
C GLU A 220 -6.54 11.38 -2.19
N VAL A 221 -6.39 10.53 -3.20
CA VAL A 221 -7.51 10.03 -3.99
C VAL A 221 -8.41 9.15 -3.12
N ALA A 222 -9.65 9.59 -2.92
CA ALA A 222 -10.63 8.82 -2.17
C ALA A 222 -11.16 7.63 -3.00
N LEU A 223 -11.07 6.42 -2.45
CA LEU A 223 -11.63 5.21 -3.04
C LEU A 223 -13.13 5.07 -2.74
N THR A 224 -13.91 6.09 -3.11
CA THR A 224 -15.36 6.17 -2.92
C THR A 224 -16.06 6.40 -4.26
N PRO A 225 -17.31 5.94 -4.44
CA PRO A 225 -18.04 6.17 -5.68
C PRO A 225 -18.10 7.65 -6.04
N ALA A 226 -17.76 7.98 -7.27
CA ALA A 226 -17.90 9.33 -7.80
C ALA A 226 -19.36 9.65 -8.11
N GLU A 227 -19.74 10.92 -7.99
CA GLU A 227 -21.09 11.39 -8.29
C GLU A 227 -21.29 11.66 -9.80
N GLY A 228 -22.53 11.51 -10.27
CA GLY A 228 -22.91 11.79 -11.66
C GLY A 228 -23.29 10.54 -12.48
N ASP A 229 -23.63 10.76 -13.75
CA ASP A 229 -24.16 9.76 -14.66
C ASP A 229 -23.40 9.69 -16.00
N SER A 230 -22.23 10.33 -16.07
CA SER A 230 -21.39 10.27 -17.26
C SER A 230 -20.86 8.84 -17.49
N ALA A 231 -20.54 8.51 -18.74
CA ALA A 231 -19.96 7.20 -19.06
C ALA A 231 -18.63 6.95 -18.31
N ALA A 232 -17.84 8.00 -18.08
CA ALA A 232 -16.61 7.94 -17.30
C ALA A 232 -16.90 7.60 -15.83
N VAL A 233 -17.84 8.32 -15.19
CA VAL A 233 -18.26 8.06 -13.79
C VAL A 233 -18.77 6.63 -13.64
N MET A 234 -19.66 6.17 -14.53
CA MET A 234 -20.18 4.81 -14.47
C MET A 234 -19.08 3.75 -14.64
N ARG A 235 -18.13 3.96 -15.56
CA ARG A 235 -16.99 3.06 -15.78
C ARG A 235 -16.08 3.02 -14.54
N THR A 236 -15.71 4.17 -14.00
CA THR A 236 -14.85 4.28 -12.81
C THR A 236 -15.52 3.65 -11.59
N ASN A 237 -16.81 3.90 -11.37
CA ASN A 237 -17.55 3.30 -10.27
C ASN A 237 -17.69 1.78 -10.42
N ALA A 238 -17.90 1.26 -11.64
CA ALA A 238 -17.90 -0.18 -11.88
C ALA A 238 -16.52 -0.80 -11.60
N ALA A 239 -15.43 -0.13 -11.98
CA ALA A 239 -14.07 -0.59 -11.66
C ALA A 239 -13.80 -0.56 -10.15
N LEU A 240 -14.27 0.48 -9.44
CA LEU A 240 -14.18 0.59 -7.98
C LEU A 240 -14.93 -0.55 -7.29
N GLU A 241 -16.16 -0.86 -7.73
CA GLU A 241 -16.96 -1.96 -7.18
C GLU A 241 -16.22 -3.30 -7.28
N ARG A 242 -15.60 -3.58 -8.44
CA ARG A 242 -14.76 -4.77 -8.63
C ARG A 242 -13.54 -4.78 -7.73
N ALA A 243 -12.86 -3.64 -7.61
CA ALA A 243 -11.67 -3.52 -6.76
C ALA A 243 -12.01 -3.76 -5.27
N GLN A 244 -13.12 -3.20 -4.80
CA GLN A 244 -13.61 -3.39 -3.43
C GLN A 244 -14.01 -4.84 -3.15
N ALA A 245 -14.52 -5.56 -4.15
CA ALA A 245 -14.77 -7.00 -4.09
C ALA A 245 -13.49 -7.86 -4.17
N GLY A 246 -12.30 -7.26 -4.37
CA GLY A 246 -11.03 -7.98 -4.56
C GLY A 246 -10.80 -8.51 -5.97
N GLN A 247 -11.64 -8.13 -6.93
CA GLN A 247 -11.64 -8.62 -8.31
C GLN A 247 -10.78 -7.73 -9.22
N TRP A 248 -9.50 -7.60 -8.91
CA TRP A 248 -8.59 -6.68 -9.61
C TRP A 248 -8.38 -7.01 -11.09
N ILE A 249 -8.47 -8.29 -11.48
CA ILE A 249 -8.48 -8.70 -12.88
C ILE A 249 -9.67 -8.09 -13.66
N ASP A 250 -10.86 -8.05 -13.04
CA ASP A 250 -12.04 -7.42 -13.63
C ASP A 250 -11.94 -5.90 -13.61
N THR A 251 -11.38 -5.33 -12.54
CA THR A 251 -11.04 -3.90 -12.47
C THR A 251 -10.16 -3.51 -13.67
N LEU A 252 -9.08 -4.25 -13.91
CA LEU A 252 -8.19 -3.99 -15.04
C LEU A 252 -8.89 -4.18 -16.38
N ALA A 253 -9.74 -5.19 -16.53
CA ALA A 253 -10.51 -5.40 -17.76
C ALA A 253 -11.49 -4.25 -18.04
N ILE A 254 -12.17 -3.71 -17.02
CA ILE A 254 -13.05 -2.54 -17.15
C ILE A 254 -12.22 -1.31 -17.56
N ILE A 255 -11.06 -1.12 -16.94
CA ILE A 255 -10.16 0.01 -17.22
C ILE A 255 -9.53 -0.08 -18.61
N ALA A 256 -9.14 -1.27 -19.06
CA ALA A 256 -8.46 -1.49 -20.34
C ALA A 256 -9.42 -1.69 -21.54
N GLY A 257 -10.71 -1.94 -21.30
CA GLY A 257 -11.68 -2.28 -22.35
C GLY A 257 -11.71 -1.31 -23.54
N ASP A 258 -12.22 -1.78 -24.69
CA ASP A 258 -12.15 -1.15 -26.02
C ASP A 258 -12.70 0.28 -26.15
N ALA A 259 -13.33 0.81 -25.10
CA ALA A 259 -13.71 2.21 -25.06
C ALA A 259 -12.43 3.06 -24.98
N PRO A 260 -12.28 4.10 -25.83
CA PRO A 260 -11.18 5.04 -25.68
C PRO A 260 -11.14 5.54 -24.23
N ASP A 261 -9.94 5.88 -23.74
CA ASP A 261 -9.81 6.52 -22.44
C ASP A 261 -10.87 7.63 -22.33
N PRO A 262 -11.60 7.68 -21.21
CA PRO A 262 -12.62 8.70 -21.05
C PRO A 262 -11.95 10.05 -21.32
N ALA A 263 -12.60 10.88 -22.15
CA ALA A 263 -12.15 12.26 -22.28
C ALA A 263 -12.09 12.87 -20.87
N PRO A 264 -11.09 13.72 -20.57
CA PRO A 264 -10.93 14.32 -19.26
C PRO A 264 -12.27 14.83 -18.75
N THR A 265 -12.63 14.39 -17.56
CA THR A 265 -13.92 14.77 -17.01
C THR A 265 -13.82 16.18 -16.41
N PRO A 266 -14.92 16.94 -16.33
CA PRO A 266 -14.91 18.21 -15.61
C PRO A 266 -14.59 18.06 -14.11
N ASP A 267 -14.72 16.84 -13.58
CA ASP A 267 -14.45 16.52 -12.19
C ASP A 267 -13.13 15.73 -12.06
N PRO A 268 -12.01 16.39 -11.70
CA PRO A 268 -10.71 15.72 -11.60
C PRO A 268 -10.71 14.55 -10.61
N ALA A 269 -11.65 14.49 -9.66
CA ALA A 269 -11.73 13.36 -8.74
C ALA A 269 -12.04 12.03 -9.45
N VAL A 270 -12.82 12.06 -10.54
CA VAL A 270 -13.14 10.86 -11.34
C VAL A 270 -11.90 10.35 -12.07
N ASP A 271 -11.15 11.27 -12.68
CA ASP A 271 -9.94 10.96 -13.44
C ASP A 271 -8.86 10.40 -12.50
N TRP A 272 -8.69 11.01 -11.33
CA TRP A 272 -7.75 10.53 -10.32
C TRP A 272 -8.15 9.18 -9.70
N LEU A 273 -9.45 8.96 -9.44
CA LEU A 273 -9.94 7.65 -8.99
C LEU A 273 -9.66 6.57 -10.04
N PHE A 274 -9.93 6.86 -11.31
CA PHE A 274 -9.62 5.94 -12.41
C PHE A 274 -8.13 5.62 -12.48
N THR A 275 -7.27 6.63 -12.41
CA THR A 275 -5.80 6.48 -12.41
C THR A 275 -5.32 5.64 -11.22
N SER A 276 -5.83 5.89 -10.01
CA SER A 276 -5.45 5.14 -8.81
C SER A 276 -5.84 3.66 -8.89
N LEU A 277 -7.05 3.36 -9.40
CA LEU A 277 -7.51 2.00 -9.63
C LEU A 277 -6.64 1.29 -10.68
N ARG A 278 -6.30 1.98 -11.77
CA ARG A 278 -5.45 1.44 -12.84
C ARG A 278 -4.07 1.07 -12.33
N LEU A 279 -3.39 2.00 -11.65
CA LEU A 279 -2.04 1.77 -11.10
C LEU A 279 -2.00 0.55 -10.16
N THR A 280 -2.98 0.44 -9.26
CA THR A 280 -3.05 -0.69 -8.32
C THR A 280 -3.33 -2.00 -9.06
N ALA A 281 -4.25 -1.99 -10.01
CA ALA A 281 -4.61 -3.18 -10.79
C ALA A 281 -3.44 -3.67 -11.67
N GLU A 282 -2.73 -2.77 -12.35
CA GLU A 282 -1.52 -3.08 -13.14
C GLU A 282 -0.43 -3.71 -12.26
N ARG A 283 -0.16 -3.12 -11.09
CA ARG A 283 0.85 -3.64 -10.17
C ARG A 283 0.52 -5.05 -9.65
N ARG A 284 -0.76 -5.31 -9.33
CA ARG A 284 -1.23 -6.65 -8.96
C ARG A 284 -1.16 -7.63 -10.13
N ALA A 285 -1.43 -7.19 -11.35
CA ALA A 285 -1.33 -8.01 -12.55
C ALA A 285 0.11 -8.44 -12.84
N GLU A 286 1.08 -7.54 -12.68
CA GLU A 286 2.52 -7.86 -12.79
C GLU A 286 2.92 -8.91 -11.75
N GLN A 287 2.50 -8.73 -10.49
CA GLN A 287 2.79 -9.69 -9.43
C GLN A 287 2.15 -11.05 -9.71
N ALA A 288 0.91 -11.12 -10.18
CA ALA A 288 0.27 -12.39 -10.53
C ALA A 288 1.02 -13.16 -11.65
N GLN A 289 1.79 -12.46 -12.49
CA GLN A 289 2.57 -13.05 -13.57
C GLN A 289 3.97 -13.51 -13.14
N SER A 290 4.64 -12.75 -12.29
CA SER A 290 6.07 -12.96 -11.97
C SER A 290 6.38 -13.02 -10.47
N GLY A 291 5.37 -13.04 -9.62
CA GLY A 291 5.50 -13.06 -8.18
C GLY A 291 6.06 -14.38 -7.66
N ALA A 292 6.50 -14.34 -6.40
CA ALA A 292 7.23 -15.44 -5.78
C ALA A 292 6.34 -16.61 -5.38
N TYR A 293 5.03 -16.40 -5.25
CA TYR A 293 4.09 -17.45 -4.89
C TYR A 293 2.83 -17.40 -5.77
N PRO A 294 2.85 -18.07 -6.94
CA PRO A 294 1.81 -17.96 -7.96
C PRO A 294 0.37 -18.19 -7.48
N LEU A 295 0.17 -19.03 -6.45
CA LEU A 295 -1.15 -19.25 -5.88
C LEU A 295 -1.69 -17.98 -5.21
N LEU A 296 -0.97 -17.43 -4.23
CA LEU A 296 -1.42 -16.24 -3.49
C LEU A 296 -1.38 -14.98 -4.36
N ASP A 297 -0.37 -14.83 -5.22
CA ASP A 297 -0.26 -13.66 -6.09
C ASP A 297 -1.49 -13.56 -7.03
N ARG A 298 -1.99 -14.69 -7.54
CA ARG A 298 -3.23 -14.74 -8.33
C ARG A 298 -4.47 -14.52 -7.49
N VAL A 299 -4.53 -15.06 -6.27
CA VAL A 299 -5.64 -14.79 -5.33
C VAL A 299 -5.74 -13.30 -5.01
N PHE A 300 -4.62 -12.61 -4.74
CA PHE A 300 -4.62 -11.16 -4.49
C PHE A 300 -4.99 -10.34 -5.72
N PHE A 301 -4.74 -10.85 -6.93
CA PHE A 301 -5.21 -10.21 -8.16
C PHE A 301 -6.68 -10.53 -8.47
N GLY A 302 -7.32 -11.46 -7.75
CA GLY A 302 -8.67 -11.92 -8.05
C GLY A 302 -8.74 -12.88 -9.24
N ASP A 303 -7.61 -13.39 -9.72
CA ASP A 303 -7.53 -14.42 -10.77
C ASP A 303 -7.69 -15.82 -10.14
N TYR A 304 -8.89 -16.11 -9.66
CA TYR A 304 -9.17 -17.39 -8.98
C TYR A 304 -9.08 -18.59 -9.92
N ALA A 305 -9.44 -18.42 -11.19
CA ALA A 305 -9.26 -19.47 -12.19
C ALA A 305 -7.78 -19.81 -12.37
N GLY A 306 -6.92 -18.80 -12.55
CA GLY A 306 -5.48 -19.02 -12.65
C GLY A 306 -4.86 -19.55 -11.36
N ALA A 307 -5.36 -19.15 -10.18
CA ALA A 307 -4.94 -19.70 -8.90
C ALA A 307 -5.25 -21.22 -8.83
N ILE A 308 -6.42 -21.63 -9.31
CA ILE A 308 -6.81 -23.04 -9.39
C ILE A 308 -5.98 -23.78 -10.44
N ASP A 309 -5.57 -23.15 -11.53
CA ASP A 309 -4.66 -23.76 -12.51
C ASP A 309 -3.31 -24.14 -11.88
N VAL A 310 -2.83 -23.41 -10.88
CA VAL A 310 -1.65 -23.79 -10.07
C VAL A 310 -1.88 -25.09 -9.28
N MET A 311 -3.14 -25.38 -8.92
CA MET A 311 -3.55 -26.56 -8.14
C MET A 311 -3.78 -27.80 -9.01
N ARG A 312 -4.18 -27.63 -10.28
CA ARG A 312 -4.54 -28.73 -11.21
C ARG A 312 -3.49 -29.83 -11.39
N PRO A 313 -2.17 -29.60 -11.28
CA PRO A 313 -1.18 -30.67 -11.37
C PRO A 313 -1.23 -31.70 -10.23
N TYR A 314 -1.97 -31.42 -9.15
CA TYR A 314 -1.97 -32.24 -7.93
C TYR A 314 -3.29 -32.98 -7.73
N VAL A 315 -3.21 -34.12 -7.05
CA VAL A 315 -4.42 -34.88 -6.66
C VAL A 315 -5.03 -34.29 -5.37
N PRO A 316 -6.34 -34.50 -5.11
CA PRO A 316 -7.04 -33.93 -3.96
C PRO A 316 -6.30 -34.02 -2.62
N LEU A 317 -5.79 -35.20 -2.25
CA LEU A 317 -5.07 -35.39 -0.99
C LEU A 317 -3.78 -34.56 -0.90
N GLN A 318 -3.13 -34.25 -2.02
CA GLN A 318 -1.93 -33.40 -2.04
C GLN A 318 -2.26 -31.92 -1.86
N LEU A 319 -3.48 -31.49 -2.22
CA LEU A 319 -3.90 -30.10 -2.12
C LEU A 319 -4.19 -29.69 -0.68
N ILE A 320 -4.62 -30.64 0.14
CA ILE A 320 -4.97 -30.41 1.55
C ILE A 320 -3.87 -30.79 2.53
N ASP A 321 -2.77 -31.36 2.04
CA ASP A 321 -1.61 -31.72 2.85
C ASP A 321 -0.65 -30.52 2.96
N TRP A 322 -0.36 -30.08 4.18
CA TRP A 322 0.60 -28.99 4.44
C TRP A 322 2.04 -29.36 4.10
N ALA A 323 2.37 -30.66 4.14
CA ALA A 323 3.64 -31.16 3.63
C ALA A 323 3.60 -31.36 2.11
N GLY A 324 2.48 -31.01 1.47
CA GLY A 324 2.22 -31.16 0.06
C GLY A 324 2.94 -30.12 -0.80
N PRO A 325 2.98 -30.37 -2.13
CA PRO A 325 3.76 -29.59 -3.08
C PRO A 325 3.32 -28.13 -3.24
N LEU A 326 2.13 -27.75 -2.77
CA LEU A 326 1.69 -26.35 -2.77
C LEU A 326 2.42 -25.48 -1.74
N PHE A 327 2.87 -26.07 -0.63
CA PHE A 327 3.52 -25.34 0.46
C PHE A 327 5.03 -25.58 0.50
N LEU A 328 5.50 -26.69 -0.06
CA LEU A 328 6.92 -27.00 -0.14
C LEU A 328 7.70 -25.91 -0.87
N GLN A 329 8.82 -25.48 -0.28
CA GLN A 329 9.68 -24.40 -0.77
C GLN A 329 8.98 -23.04 -0.87
N THR A 330 7.78 -22.92 -0.30
CA THR A 330 7.18 -21.61 -0.07
C THR A 330 7.65 -21.06 1.27
N PRO A 331 7.65 -19.74 1.43
CA PRO A 331 7.90 -19.11 2.72
C PRO A 331 6.86 -19.40 3.81
N PHE A 332 5.75 -20.03 3.44
CA PHE A 332 4.63 -20.32 4.34
C PHE A 332 4.61 -21.76 4.82
N LEU A 333 5.69 -22.53 4.59
CA LEU A 333 5.78 -23.92 5.03
C LEU A 333 5.49 -24.08 6.53
N ASP A 334 5.89 -23.11 7.34
CA ASP A 334 5.71 -23.14 8.80
C ASP A 334 4.41 -22.45 9.28
N ASP A 335 3.64 -21.83 8.38
CA ASP A 335 2.39 -21.12 8.71
C ASP A 335 1.32 -21.23 7.60
N PRO A 336 0.76 -22.44 7.37
CA PRO A 336 -0.31 -22.63 6.39
C PRO A 336 -1.61 -21.92 6.78
N ALA A 337 -1.82 -21.64 8.07
CA ALA A 337 -3.00 -20.91 8.56
C ALA A 337 -3.04 -19.48 8.00
N ARG A 338 -1.88 -18.83 7.84
CA ARG A 338 -1.77 -17.52 7.19
C ARG A 338 -2.19 -17.54 5.72
N VAL A 339 -1.79 -18.57 4.97
CA VAL A 339 -2.24 -18.77 3.57
C VAL A 339 -3.76 -18.98 3.54
N ALA A 340 -4.29 -19.83 4.42
CA ALA A 340 -5.73 -20.04 4.53
C ALA A 340 -6.47 -18.74 4.80
N ALA A 341 -6.03 -17.96 5.79
CA ALA A 341 -6.62 -16.67 6.15
C ALA A 341 -6.61 -15.69 4.96
N ALA A 342 -5.53 -15.64 4.18
CA ALA A 342 -5.43 -14.83 2.96
C ALA A 342 -6.55 -15.16 1.97
N VAL A 343 -6.68 -16.45 1.67
CA VAL A 343 -7.62 -16.94 0.66
C VAL A 343 -9.05 -16.74 1.15
N LEU A 344 -9.32 -17.01 2.43
CA LEU A 344 -10.63 -16.74 3.04
C LEU A 344 -10.99 -15.26 2.93
N GLU A 345 -10.10 -14.34 3.32
CA GLU A 345 -10.37 -12.91 3.28
C GLU A 345 -10.70 -12.43 1.85
N GLN A 346 -9.92 -12.84 0.85
CA GLN A 346 -10.16 -12.41 -0.53
C GLN A 346 -11.43 -13.05 -1.11
N THR A 347 -11.63 -14.36 -0.92
CA THR A 347 -12.80 -15.06 -1.46
C THR A 347 -14.09 -14.64 -0.78
N GLU A 348 -14.08 -14.28 0.51
CA GLU A 348 -15.26 -13.76 1.20
C GLU A 348 -15.73 -12.42 0.61
N ARG A 349 -14.80 -11.51 0.28
CA ARG A 349 -15.14 -10.25 -0.40
C ARG A 349 -15.74 -10.50 -1.78
N THR A 350 -15.16 -11.41 -2.56
CA THR A 350 -15.72 -11.74 -3.87
C THR A 350 -17.09 -12.38 -3.75
N LEU A 351 -17.27 -13.36 -2.85
CA LEU A 351 -18.54 -14.08 -2.70
C LEU A 351 -19.65 -13.21 -2.10
N ALA A 352 -19.30 -12.11 -1.40
CA ALA A 352 -20.27 -11.09 -1.02
C ALA A 352 -20.86 -10.36 -2.23
N ALA A 353 -20.07 -10.14 -3.29
CA ALA A 353 -20.50 -9.52 -4.53
C ALA A 353 -21.05 -10.53 -5.56
N GLN A 354 -20.49 -11.74 -5.59
CA GLN A 354 -20.80 -12.82 -6.54
C GLN A 354 -20.94 -14.17 -5.81
N PRO A 355 -22.10 -14.46 -5.18
CA PRO A 355 -22.26 -15.64 -4.33
C PRO A 355 -22.08 -17.00 -5.03
N ASP A 356 -22.27 -17.03 -6.35
CA ASP A 356 -22.14 -18.22 -7.19
C ASP A 356 -20.84 -18.23 -8.01
N ASP A 357 -19.81 -17.47 -7.61
CA ASP A 357 -18.47 -17.62 -8.21
C ASP A 357 -17.85 -18.96 -7.80
N ALA A 358 -17.86 -19.92 -8.73
CA ALA A 358 -17.41 -21.28 -8.46
C ALA A 358 -15.92 -21.38 -8.10
N ALA A 359 -15.07 -20.51 -8.66
CA ALA A 359 -13.64 -20.52 -8.37
C ALA A 359 -13.36 -19.96 -6.97
N ALA A 360 -14.03 -18.86 -6.60
CA ALA A 360 -13.95 -18.32 -5.25
C ALA A 360 -14.52 -19.29 -4.20
N LEU A 361 -15.64 -19.96 -4.49
CA LEU A 361 -16.20 -21.03 -3.64
C LEU A 361 -15.19 -22.17 -3.45
N PHE A 362 -14.62 -22.68 -4.54
CA PHE A 362 -13.64 -23.76 -4.46
C PHE A 362 -12.43 -23.37 -3.60
N LEU A 363 -11.86 -22.18 -3.81
CA LEU A 363 -10.71 -21.70 -3.05
C LEU A 363 -11.05 -21.42 -1.59
N ARG A 364 -12.24 -20.87 -1.29
CA ARG A 364 -12.71 -20.69 0.09
C ARG A 364 -12.84 -22.04 0.80
N GLY A 365 -13.45 -23.01 0.13
CA GLY A 365 -13.62 -24.36 0.66
C GLY A 365 -12.30 -25.08 0.88
N TRP A 366 -11.37 -24.97 -0.08
CA TRP A 366 -10.00 -25.46 0.07
C TRP A 366 -9.29 -24.81 1.26
N ALA A 367 -9.37 -23.48 1.41
CA ALA A 367 -8.75 -22.75 2.50
C ALA A 367 -9.29 -23.17 3.89
N ARG A 368 -10.59 -23.48 3.99
CA ARG A 368 -11.17 -24.07 5.21
C ARG A 368 -10.61 -25.46 5.50
N LEU A 369 -10.56 -26.32 4.49
CA LEU A 369 -10.12 -27.71 4.63
C LEU A 369 -8.63 -27.86 4.93
N ILE A 370 -7.78 -26.94 4.44
CA ILE A 370 -6.40 -26.90 4.89
C ILE A 370 -6.31 -26.47 6.35
N ASN A 371 -7.23 -25.71 6.93
CA ASN A 371 -7.15 -25.37 8.35
C ASN A 371 -7.76 -26.45 9.25
N ASP A 372 -8.90 -27.00 8.83
CA ASP A 372 -9.60 -28.11 9.47
C ASP A 372 -10.16 -29.03 8.39
N SER A 373 -9.56 -30.22 8.28
CA SER A 373 -9.89 -31.17 7.22
C SER A 373 -11.30 -31.77 7.35
N GLY A 374 -11.97 -31.55 8.48
CA GLY A 374 -13.38 -31.87 8.73
C GLY A 374 -14.33 -30.68 8.64
N ASP A 375 -13.90 -29.50 8.18
CA ASP A 375 -14.76 -28.32 8.08
C ASP A 375 -15.91 -28.54 7.09
N GLN A 376 -17.13 -28.67 7.63
CA GLN A 376 -18.32 -28.93 6.83
C GLN A 376 -18.65 -27.77 5.87
N ALA A 377 -18.41 -26.52 6.26
CA ALA A 377 -18.64 -25.40 5.35
C ALA A 377 -17.65 -25.43 4.19
N GLY A 378 -16.42 -25.89 4.43
CA GLY A 378 -15.44 -26.13 3.37
C GLY A 378 -15.87 -27.21 2.38
N ILE A 379 -16.42 -28.31 2.88
CA ILE A 379 -17.00 -29.39 2.04
C ILE A 379 -18.19 -28.88 1.23
N ASP A 380 -19.08 -28.10 1.85
CA ASP A 380 -20.27 -27.54 1.20
C ASP A 380 -19.88 -26.57 0.08
N ASP A 381 -18.87 -25.73 0.30
CA ASP A 381 -18.33 -24.80 -0.70
C ASP A 381 -17.74 -25.53 -1.92
N ILE A 382 -16.91 -26.57 -1.70
CA ILE A 382 -16.35 -27.38 -2.80
C ILE A 382 -17.45 -28.12 -3.55
N THR A 383 -18.44 -28.65 -2.82
CA THR A 383 -19.59 -29.33 -3.44
C THR A 383 -20.36 -28.36 -4.32
N ARG A 384 -20.63 -27.15 -3.83
CA ARG A 384 -21.32 -26.11 -4.58
C ARG A 384 -20.53 -25.68 -5.83
N ALA A 385 -19.21 -25.51 -5.72
CA ALA A 385 -18.36 -25.22 -6.86
C ALA A 385 -18.46 -26.30 -7.96
N ALA A 386 -18.45 -27.58 -7.55
CA ALA A 386 -18.60 -28.71 -8.46
C ALA A 386 -20.01 -28.80 -9.09
N GLU A 387 -21.06 -28.34 -8.40
CA GLU A 387 -22.42 -28.24 -8.97
C GLU A 387 -22.54 -27.13 -10.01
N LEU A 388 -21.88 -25.99 -9.77
CA LEU A 388 -21.89 -24.84 -10.67
C LEU A 388 -21.08 -25.11 -11.95
N VAL A 389 -19.98 -25.86 -11.84
CA VAL A 389 -19.12 -26.23 -12.98
C VAL A 389 -18.91 -27.76 -13.00
N PRO A 390 -19.92 -28.54 -13.42
CA PRO A 390 -19.90 -30.00 -13.33
C PRO A 390 -18.86 -30.68 -14.22
N ASP A 391 -18.37 -29.98 -15.24
CA ASP A 391 -17.35 -30.47 -16.16
C ASP A 391 -15.90 -30.19 -15.68
N ASP A 392 -15.72 -29.48 -14.56
CA ASP A 392 -14.38 -29.26 -14.00
C ASP A 392 -13.89 -30.52 -13.26
N ALA A 393 -12.87 -31.16 -13.84
CA ALA A 393 -12.31 -32.40 -13.32
C ALA A 393 -11.72 -32.27 -11.92
N LEU A 394 -11.13 -31.12 -11.57
CA LEU A 394 -10.55 -30.92 -10.24
C LEU A 394 -11.65 -30.76 -9.19
N TYR A 395 -12.71 -30.01 -9.49
CA TYR A 395 -13.80 -29.79 -8.56
C TYR A 395 -14.53 -31.10 -8.25
N ALA A 396 -14.82 -31.88 -9.30
CA ALA A 396 -15.42 -33.20 -9.17
C ALA A 396 -14.53 -34.15 -8.35
N ALA A 397 -13.21 -34.18 -8.63
CA ALA A 397 -12.28 -35.04 -7.90
C ALA A 397 -12.17 -34.66 -6.41
N MET A 398 -12.13 -33.37 -6.08
CA MET A 398 -12.11 -32.90 -4.70
C MET A 398 -13.41 -33.28 -3.98
N ARG A 399 -14.57 -32.99 -4.56
CA ARG A 399 -15.88 -33.38 -4.00
C ARG A 399 -15.96 -34.88 -3.72
N ASP A 400 -15.57 -35.70 -4.68
CA ASP A 400 -15.66 -37.16 -4.56
C ASP A 400 -14.66 -37.76 -3.56
N THR A 401 -13.62 -37.00 -3.19
CA THR A 401 -12.65 -37.38 -2.15
C THR A 401 -13.12 -37.02 -0.74
N LEU A 402 -14.09 -36.10 -0.59
CA LEU A 402 -14.55 -35.58 0.70
C LEU A 402 -15.83 -36.28 1.18
N PRO A 403 -16.07 -36.44 2.51
CA PRO A 403 -15.14 -36.10 3.59
C PRO A 403 -13.95 -37.07 3.63
N LEU A 404 -12.83 -36.59 4.16
CA LEU A 404 -11.64 -37.43 4.31
C LEU A 404 -11.88 -38.53 5.36
N PRO A 405 -11.24 -39.70 5.19
CA PRO A 405 -11.38 -40.83 6.10
C PRO A 405 -10.81 -40.62 7.51
#